data_AF-A0AAP0HQB9-F1
#
_entry.id   AF-A0AAP0HQB9-F1
#
_cell.length_a   1.000
_cell.length_b   1.000
_cell.length_c   1.000
_cell.angle_alpha   90.00
_cell.angle_beta   90.00
_cell.angle_gamma   90.00
#
_symmetry.space_group_name_H-M   'P 1'
#
loop_
_entity.id
_entity.type
_entity.pdbx_description
1 polymer ?
#
loop_
_entity_poly.entity_id
_entity_poly.type
_entity_poly.pdbx_seq_one_letter_code
_entity_poly.pdbx_strand_id
1 'polypeptide(L)'
;MWEKYCLHRCFVVPEGFSLPKADKSDGTLMDVDVLLDADLDVQLDSLREKLFWADKEATKLQRELQLLEKQSVLSDKRAEYVNEAVQLFEENSLPDMFQEMQKTAAELREKIENFRVKRTSEIRQDKIERMHDLNGHTFMHKRKGFYLTEFEGVLAFVADMKSI
;
A
#
# COMPACT_ATOMS: atom_id res chain seq x y z
N MET A 1 3.77 40.88 -35.92
CA MET A 1 3.56 41.45 -37.28
C MET A 1 2.07 41.52 -37.65
N TRP A 2 1.29 40.46 -37.37
CA TRP A 2 -0.15 40.40 -37.66
C TRP A 2 -1.00 41.42 -36.89
N GLU A 3 -0.73 41.60 -35.60
CA GLU A 3 -1.42 42.59 -34.76
C GLU A 3 -1.36 44.01 -35.34
N LYS A 4 -0.15 44.47 -35.72
CA LYS A 4 0.03 45.77 -36.38
C LYS A 4 -0.74 45.84 -37.69
N TYR A 5 -0.69 44.80 -38.52
CA TYR A 5 -1.43 44.78 -39.78
C TYR A 5 -2.93 44.93 -39.55
N CYS A 6 -3.52 44.17 -38.63
CA CYS A 6 -4.96 44.24 -38.32
C CYS A 6 -5.38 45.63 -37.84
N LEU A 7 -4.61 46.23 -36.93
CA LEU A 7 -4.92 47.57 -36.40
C LEU A 7 -4.86 48.66 -37.49
N HIS A 8 -3.90 48.56 -38.42
CA HIS A 8 -3.69 49.62 -39.41
C HIS A 8 -4.50 49.42 -40.69
N ARG A 9 -5.03 48.22 -40.95
CA ARG A 9 -5.67 47.88 -42.24
C ARG A 9 -7.07 47.29 -42.10
N CYS A 10 -7.35 46.53 -41.05
CA CYS A 10 -8.64 45.84 -40.91
C CYS A 10 -9.62 46.58 -40.00
N PHE A 11 -9.12 47.18 -38.91
CA PHE A 11 -9.94 47.85 -37.90
C PHE A 11 -9.85 49.38 -37.92
N VAL A 12 -9.20 49.96 -38.95
CA VAL A 12 -9.10 51.41 -39.11
C VAL A 12 -10.31 51.93 -39.89
N VAL A 13 -10.88 53.06 -39.44
CA VAL A 13 -11.91 53.78 -40.21
C VAL A 13 -11.20 54.54 -41.33
N PRO A 14 -11.56 54.34 -42.61
CA PRO A 14 -10.92 55.05 -43.72
C PRO A 14 -11.08 56.57 -43.61
N GLU A 15 -10.06 57.31 -44.05
CA GLU A 15 -10.11 58.78 -44.08
C GLU A 15 -11.29 59.27 -44.93
N GLY A 16 -12.03 60.25 -44.40
CA GLY A 16 -13.25 60.78 -45.02
C GLY A 16 -14.54 60.09 -44.59
N PHE A 17 -14.46 58.97 -43.84
CA PHE A 17 -15.62 58.36 -43.19
C PHE A 17 -15.66 58.78 -41.72
N SER A 18 -16.78 59.34 -41.30
CA SER A 18 -17.09 59.54 -39.89
C SER A 18 -18.20 58.58 -39.51
N LEU A 19 -18.11 57.99 -38.32
CA LEU A 19 -19.28 57.32 -37.77
C LEU A 19 -20.43 58.33 -37.70
N PRO A 20 -21.65 57.94 -38.08
CA PRO A 20 -22.84 58.74 -37.79
C PRO A 20 -22.80 59.09 -36.31
N LYS A 21 -22.95 60.38 -35.98
CA LYS A 21 -23.18 60.76 -34.58
C LYS A 21 -24.39 59.97 -34.13
N ALA A 22 -24.30 59.37 -32.94
CA ALA A 22 -25.41 58.68 -32.30
C ALA A 22 -26.49 59.69 -31.88
N ASP A 23 -27.01 60.46 -32.83
CA ASP A 23 -28.25 61.17 -32.66
C ASP A 23 -29.33 60.09 -32.77
N LYS A 24 -30.02 59.95 -31.64
CA LYS A 24 -31.04 58.95 -31.37
C LYS A 24 -31.91 58.75 -32.60
N SER A 25 -31.90 57.51 -33.09
CA SER A 25 -32.81 56.96 -34.10
C SER A 25 -34.13 57.73 -34.18
N ASP A 26 -34.29 58.52 -35.23
CA ASP A 26 -35.56 59.20 -35.54
C ASP A 26 -36.56 58.17 -36.08
N GLY A 27 -37.21 57.48 -35.15
CA GLY A 27 -38.65 57.23 -35.11
C GLY A 27 -39.41 56.83 -36.38
N THR A 28 -39.02 55.80 -37.14
CA THR A 28 -40.00 55.13 -38.05
C THR A 28 -39.81 53.61 -38.21
N LEU A 29 -38.99 52.94 -37.39
CA LEU A 29 -38.81 51.47 -37.43
C LEU A 29 -39.19 50.75 -36.12
N MET A 30 -39.71 51.48 -35.12
CA MET A 30 -39.74 51.05 -33.71
C MET A 30 -40.85 50.09 -33.28
N ASP A 31 -41.82 49.73 -34.13
CA ASP A 31 -42.96 48.92 -33.66
C ASP A 31 -42.71 47.39 -33.73
N VAL A 32 -41.70 46.98 -34.52
CA VAL A 32 -41.23 45.58 -34.57
C VAL A 32 -40.11 45.34 -33.52
N ASP A 33 -39.45 46.42 -33.09
CA ASP A 33 -38.25 46.41 -32.25
C ASP A 33 -38.56 46.01 -30.79
N VAL A 34 -39.69 46.48 -30.22
CA VAL A 34 -40.00 46.29 -28.78
C VAL A 34 -40.29 44.83 -28.40
N LEU A 35 -40.95 44.06 -29.28
CA LEU A 35 -41.23 42.64 -29.03
C LEU A 35 -40.00 41.74 -29.28
N LEU A 36 -39.16 42.11 -30.25
CA LEU A 36 -37.89 41.46 -30.52
C LEU A 36 -36.87 41.72 -29.39
N ASP A 37 -36.87 42.92 -28.82
CA ASP A 37 -36.04 43.32 -27.69
C ASP A 37 -36.39 42.53 -26.42
N ALA A 38 -37.69 42.36 -26.14
CA ALA A 38 -38.16 41.58 -24.99
C ALA A 38 -37.82 40.07 -25.11
N ASP A 39 -37.94 39.47 -26.29
CA ASP A 39 -37.53 38.07 -26.50
C ASP A 39 -36.01 37.90 -26.39
N LEU A 40 -35.25 38.88 -26.88
CA LEU A 40 -33.79 38.91 -26.75
C LEU A 40 -33.35 38.98 -25.29
N ASP A 41 -34.01 39.80 -24.47
CA ASP A 41 -33.76 39.88 -23.03
C ASP A 41 -34.02 38.54 -22.33
N VAL A 42 -35.12 37.85 -22.68
CA VAL A 42 -35.43 36.51 -22.14
C VAL A 42 -34.36 35.49 -22.55
N GLN A 43 -33.90 35.51 -23.80
CA GLN A 43 -32.83 34.63 -24.25
C GLN A 43 -31.50 34.94 -23.54
N LEU A 44 -31.19 36.21 -23.34
CA LEU A 44 -29.99 36.66 -22.64
C LEU A 44 -30.00 36.22 -21.17
N ASP A 45 -31.14 36.33 -20.49
CA ASP A 45 -31.29 35.85 -19.12
C ASP A 45 -31.18 34.33 -19.03
N SER A 46 -31.76 33.59 -19.99
CA SER A 46 -31.56 32.14 -20.09
C SER A 46 -30.09 31.74 -20.25
N LEU A 47 -29.34 32.49 -21.07
CA LEU A 47 -27.91 32.26 -21.27
C LEU A 47 -27.10 32.58 -20.01
N ARG A 48 -27.42 33.68 -19.31
CA ARG A 48 -26.80 34.05 -18.03
C ARG A 48 -27.03 32.98 -16.97
N GLU A 49 -28.24 32.44 -16.88
CA GLU A 49 -28.56 31.36 -15.95
C GLU A 49 -27.77 30.09 -16.28
N LYS A 50 -27.72 29.69 -17.56
CA LYS A 50 -26.91 28.54 -17.99
C LYS A 50 -25.42 28.73 -17.67
N LEU A 51 -24.90 29.92 -17.90
CA LEU A 51 -23.50 30.26 -17.57
C LEU A 51 -23.26 30.14 -16.07
N PHE A 52 -24.16 30.67 -15.23
CA PHE A 52 -24.06 30.55 -13.78
C PHE A 52 -24.00 29.08 -13.31
N TRP A 53 -24.85 28.22 -13.85
CA TRP A 53 -24.84 26.79 -13.52
C TRP A 53 -23.58 26.07 -14.04
N ALA A 54 -23.13 26.39 -15.25
CA ALA A 54 -21.91 25.85 -15.82
C ALA A 54 -20.69 26.23 -14.99
N ASP A 55 -20.56 27.49 -14.58
CA ASP A 55 -19.48 27.97 -13.71
C ASP A 55 -19.52 27.26 -12.35
N LYS A 56 -20.70 27.12 -11.75
CA LYS A 56 -20.86 26.41 -10.49
C LYS A 56 -20.38 24.96 -10.60
N GLU A 57 -20.78 24.23 -11.63
CA GLU A 57 -20.35 22.85 -11.83
C GLU A 57 -18.85 22.79 -12.16
N ALA A 58 -18.33 23.70 -12.97
CA ALA A 58 -16.89 23.79 -13.27
C ALA A 58 -16.06 23.97 -11.99
N THR A 59 -16.49 24.86 -11.08
CA THR A 59 -15.79 25.01 -9.78
C THR A 59 -15.86 23.76 -8.91
N LYS A 60 -16.96 23.00 -8.99
CA LYS A 60 -17.12 21.74 -8.25
C LYS A 60 -16.19 20.66 -8.81
N LEU A 61 -16.20 20.46 -10.12
CA LEU A 61 -15.31 19.52 -10.80
C LEU A 61 -13.83 19.86 -10.57
N GLN A 62 -13.46 21.14 -10.60
CA GLN A 62 -12.10 21.58 -10.28
C GLN A 62 -11.67 21.19 -8.87
N ARG A 63 -12.57 21.31 -7.87
CA ARG A 63 -12.29 20.86 -6.49
C ARG A 63 -12.14 19.35 -6.42
N GLU A 64 -13.01 18.60 -7.10
CA GLU A 64 -12.93 17.14 -7.14
C GLU A 64 -11.63 16.65 -7.80
N LEU A 65 -11.22 17.26 -8.91
CA LEU A 65 -9.94 16.97 -9.56
C LEU A 65 -8.76 17.19 -8.61
N GLN A 66 -8.71 18.34 -7.91
CA GLN A 66 -7.63 18.62 -6.95
C GLN A 66 -7.60 17.62 -5.78
N LEU A 67 -8.76 17.12 -5.34
CA LEU A 67 -8.82 16.10 -4.30
C LEU A 67 -8.30 14.76 -4.81
N LEU A 68 -8.70 14.36 -6.02
CA LEU A 68 -8.26 13.13 -6.66
C LEU A 68 -6.75 13.13 -6.93
N GLU A 69 -6.20 14.25 -7.41
CA GLU A 69 -4.75 14.41 -7.59
C GLU A 69 -3.98 14.20 -6.28
N LYS A 70 -4.44 14.84 -5.19
CA LYS A 70 -3.83 14.65 -3.85
C LYS A 70 -3.93 13.21 -3.39
N GLN A 71 -5.08 12.57 -3.61
CA GLN A 71 -5.28 11.17 -3.25
C GLN A 71 -4.37 10.23 -4.05
N SER A 72 -4.19 10.49 -5.35
CA SER A 72 -3.26 9.74 -6.20
C SER A 72 -1.84 9.81 -5.66
N VAL A 73 -1.33 11.01 -5.39
CA VAL A 73 0.02 11.21 -4.83
C VAL A 73 0.20 10.48 -3.50
N LEU A 74 -0.82 10.48 -2.64
CA LEU A 74 -0.78 9.73 -1.38
C LEU A 74 -0.81 8.22 -1.59
N SER A 75 -1.56 7.74 -2.58
CA SER A 75 -1.63 6.33 -2.95
C SER A 75 -0.27 5.85 -3.48
N ASP A 76 0.37 6.62 -4.35
CA ASP A 76 1.68 6.30 -4.92
C ASP A 76 2.73 6.20 -3.81
N LYS A 77 2.78 7.17 -2.90
CA LYS A 77 3.66 7.11 -1.73
C LYS A 77 3.41 5.91 -0.83
N ARG A 78 2.15 5.51 -0.64
CA ARG A 78 1.83 4.29 0.13
C ARG A 78 2.34 3.05 -0.58
N ALA A 79 2.18 2.97 -1.89
CA ALA A 79 2.71 1.86 -2.68
C ALA A 79 4.23 1.80 -2.58
N GLU A 80 4.92 2.95 -2.62
CA GLU A 80 6.38 3.04 -2.40
C GLU A 80 6.79 2.50 -1.03
N TYR A 81 6.15 2.93 0.06
CA TYR A 81 6.47 2.42 1.40
C TYR A 81 6.22 0.91 1.55
N VAL A 82 5.12 0.41 0.95
CA VAL A 82 4.85 -1.04 0.97
C VAL A 82 5.92 -1.79 0.19
N ASN A 83 6.32 -1.28 -0.97
CA ASN A 83 7.38 -1.88 -1.77
C ASN A 83 8.73 -1.87 -1.05
N GLU A 84 9.09 -0.77 -0.39
CA GLU A 84 10.29 -0.68 0.44
C GLU A 84 10.26 -1.70 1.59
N ALA A 85 9.13 -1.83 2.29
CA ALA A 85 9.00 -2.83 3.34
C ALA A 85 9.17 -4.26 2.80
N VAL A 86 8.58 -4.56 1.64
CA VAL A 86 8.74 -5.87 0.98
C VAL A 86 10.19 -6.12 0.58
N GLN A 87 10.86 -5.13 -0.03
CA GLN A 87 12.28 -5.24 -0.37
C GLN A 87 13.14 -5.51 0.86
N LEU A 88 12.89 -4.82 1.98
CA LEU A 88 13.59 -5.11 3.24
C LEU A 88 13.34 -6.54 3.71
N PHE A 89 12.14 -7.10 3.54
CA PHE A 89 11.88 -8.50 3.88
C PHE A 89 12.57 -9.50 2.94
N GLU A 90 12.77 -9.15 1.67
CA GLU A 90 13.46 -9.98 0.68
C GLU A 90 14.99 -9.89 0.81
N GLU A 91 15.53 -8.70 1.05
CA GLU A 91 16.96 -8.44 1.23
C GLU A 91 17.48 -8.99 2.56
N ASN A 92 16.68 -8.85 3.62
CA ASN A 92 16.98 -9.55 4.84
C ASN A 92 16.68 -11.03 4.61
N SER A 93 17.66 -11.91 4.85
CA SER A 93 17.51 -13.37 4.79
C SER A 93 16.55 -13.92 5.88
N LEU A 94 15.58 -13.12 6.33
CA LEU A 94 14.52 -13.47 7.28
C LEU A 94 13.73 -14.71 6.84
N PRO A 95 13.35 -14.88 5.55
CA PRO A 95 12.66 -16.10 5.12
C PRO A 95 13.55 -17.34 5.30
N ASP A 96 14.82 -17.27 4.91
CA ASP A 96 15.76 -18.39 5.04
C ASP A 96 16.09 -18.67 6.50
N MET A 97 16.36 -17.63 7.31
CA MET A 97 16.58 -17.75 8.75
C MET A 97 15.36 -18.37 9.45
N PHE A 98 14.15 -17.99 9.05
CA PHE A 98 12.93 -18.58 9.59
C PHE A 98 12.78 -20.05 9.21
N GLN A 99 13.13 -20.41 7.98
CA GLN A 99 13.15 -21.80 7.50
C GLN A 99 14.23 -22.63 8.22
N GLU A 100 15.43 -22.09 8.41
CA GLU A 100 16.51 -22.73 9.16
C GLU A 100 16.12 -22.91 10.63
N MET A 101 15.49 -21.90 11.25
CA MET A 101 14.98 -22.00 12.62
C MET A 101 13.93 -23.11 12.74
N GLN A 102 13.00 -23.22 11.79
CA GLN A 102 12.01 -24.29 11.78
C GLN A 102 12.67 -25.68 11.66
N LYS A 103 13.63 -25.81 10.74
CA LYS A 103 14.38 -27.06 10.54
C LYS A 103 15.12 -27.46 11.81
N THR A 104 15.86 -26.52 12.39
CA THR A 104 16.65 -26.74 13.61
C THR A 104 15.76 -27.11 14.80
N ALA A 105 14.60 -26.45 14.94
CA ALA A 105 13.62 -26.80 15.97
C ALA A 105 13.01 -28.20 15.75
N ALA A 106 12.82 -28.64 14.51
CA ALA A 106 12.36 -29.99 14.19
C ALA A 106 13.43 -31.04 14.57
N GLU A 107 14.70 -30.80 14.22
CA GLU A 107 15.82 -31.66 14.60
C GLU A 107 16.01 -31.76 16.12
N LEU A 108 15.83 -30.65 16.85
CA LEU A 108 15.85 -30.67 18.31
C LEU A 108 14.76 -31.58 18.88
N ARG A 109 13.53 -31.45 18.38
CA ARG A 109 12.38 -32.27 18.80
C ARG A 109 12.64 -33.75 18.55
N GLU A 110 13.17 -34.09 17.38
CA GLU A 110 13.54 -35.46 17.04
C GLU A 110 14.61 -36.02 17.99
N LYS A 111 15.69 -35.27 18.24
CA LYS A 111 16.74 -35.69 19.18
C LYS A 111 16.22 -35.91 20.59
N ILE A 112 15.32 -35.06 21.07
CA ILE A 112 14.68 -35.21 22.39
C ILE A 112 13.83 -36.48 22.43
N GLU A 113 13.00 -36.75 21.41
CA GLU A 113 12.16 -37.95 21.39
C GLU A 113 12.97 -39.23 21.23
N ASN A 114 13.98 -39.26 20.36
CA ASN A 114 14.91 -40.38 20.24
C ASN A 114 15.62 -40.67 21.58
N PHE A 115 16.03 -39.62 22.29
CA PHE A 115 16.61 -39.75 23.62
C PHE A 115 15.60 -40.33 24.64
N ARG A 116 14.34 -39.88 24.63
CA ARG A 116 13.29 -40.42 25.52
C ARG A 116 13.02 -41.90 25.25
N VAL A 117 12.95 -42.29 23.97
CA VAL A 117 12.75 -43.69 23.57
C VAL A 117 13.92 -44.54 24.04
N LYS A 118 15.17 -44.12 23.74
CA LYS A 118 16.39 -44.82 24.16
C LYS A 118 16.45 -45.01 25.68
N ARG A 119 16.17 -43.95 26.44
CA ARG A 119 16.07 -44.00 27.91
C ARG A 119 15.04 -45.03 28.37
N THR A 120 13.87 -45.06 27.75
CA THR A 120 12.79 -45.98 28.15
C THR A 120 13.15 -47.44 27.85
N SER A 121 13.84 -47.70 26.72
CA SER A 121 14.37 -49.04 26.42
C SER A 121 15.46 -49.48 27.39
N GLU A 122 16.40 -48.59 27.73
CA GLU A 122 17.49 -48.89 28.67
C GLU A 122 16.96 -49.22 30.07
N ILE A 123 16.00 -48.45 30.58
CA ILE A 123 15.33 -48.75 31.87
C ILE A 123 14.63 -50.10 31.84
N ARG A 124 13.98 -50.45 30.72
CA ARG A 124 13.33 -51.77 30.56
C ARG A 124 14.36 -52.89 30.55
N GLN A 125 15.46 -52.71 29.83
CA GLN A 125 16.51 -53.72 29.72
C GLN A 125 17.23 -53.94 31.05
N ASP A 126 17.59 -52.87 31.75
CA ASP A 126 18.15 -52.91 33.12
C ASP A 126 17.18 -53.56 34.12
N LYS A 127 15.86 -53.38 33.95
CA LYS A 127 14.86 -54.12 34.74
C LYS A 127 14.83 -55.61 34.42
N ILE A 128 14.96 -56.00 33.15
CA ILE A 128 14.99 -57.41 32.70
C ILE A 128 16.27 -58.10 33.20
N GLU A 129 17.43 -57.46 33.05
CA GLU A 129 18.72 -57.95 33.55
C GLU A 129 18.67 -58.18 35.06
N ARG A 130 18.11 -57.24 35.84
CA ARG A 130 17.88 -57.44 37.29
C ARG A 130 16.98 -58.64 37.62
N MET A 131 15.97 -58.91 36.80
CA MET A 131 15.08 -60.06 37.03
C MET A 131 15.77 -61.39 36.70
N HIS A 132 16.68 -61.40 35.73
CA HIS A 132 17.52 -62.57 35.41
C HIS A 132 18.61 -62.81 36.47
N ASP A 133 19.22 -61.75 37.02
CA ASP A 133 20.26 -61.84 38.06
C ASP A 133 19.73 -62.25 39.44
N LEU A 134 18.43 -62.05 39.72
CA LEU A 134 17.79 -62.53 40.95
C LEU A 134 17.77 -64.07 41.09
N ASN A 135 18.14 -64.80 40.04
CA ASN A 135 18.26 -66.26 40.09
C ASN A 135 19.64 -66.75 40.58
N GLY A 136 20.58 -65.85 40.90
CA GLY A 136 21.92 -66.18 41.44
C GLY A 136 22.49 -65.08 42.35
N HIS A 137 22.36 -65.29 43.66
CA HIS A 137 23.00 -64.59 44.80
C HIS A 137 23.49 -63.12 44.69
N THR A 138 22.84 -62.28 45.50
CA THR A 138 23.33 -61.13 46.29
C THR A 138 24.37 -60.20 45.66
N PHE A 139 23.97 -59.01 45.21
CA PHE A 139 24.92 -57.88 45.12
C PHE A 139 24.32 -56.49 45.37
N MET A 140 25.16 -55.66 45.99
CA MET A 140 24.90 -54.34 46.54
C MET A 140 24.32 -53.34 45.53
N HIS A 141 23.24 -52.66 45.95
CA HIS A 141 22.62 -51.54 45.23
C HIS A 141 23.61 -50.38 45.00
N LYS A 142 24.20 -50.32 43.80
CA LYS A 142 24.56 -49.03 43.20
C LYS A 142 23.40 -48.60 42.31
N ARG A 143 22.52 -47.74 42.82
CA ARG A 143 21.73 -46.87 41.93
C ARG A 143 22.74 -46.07 41.13
N LYS A 144 22.94 -46.45 39.87
CA LYS A 144 23.72 -45.69 38.90
C LYS A 144 22.92 -44.40 38.68
N GLY A 145 23.28 -43.35 39.44
CA GLY A 145 22.68 -42.03 39.29
C GLY A 145 22.95 -41.53 37.87
N PHE A 146 22.00 -40.79 37.31
CA PHE A 146 22.04 -40.25 35.96
C PHE A 146 23.38 -39.54 35.70
N TYR A 147 24.12 -39.97 34.68
CA TYR A 147 25.33 -39.27 34.30
C TYR A 147 24.99 -38.21 33.26
N LEU A 148 25.54 -37.01 33.47
CA LEU A 148 25.45 -35.89 32.52
C LEU A 148 25.89 -36.28 31.10
N THR A 149 26.77 -37.28 30.97
CA THR A 149 27.25 -37.87 29.72
C THR A 149 26.14 -38.51 28.87
N GLU A 150 25.00 -38.91 29.45
CA GLU A 150 23.86 -39.45 28.69
C GLU A 150 23.09 -38.34 27.94
N PHE A 151 23.16 -37.10 28.43
CA PHE A 151 22.51 -35.94 27.82
C PHE A 151 23.44 -35.19 26.85
N GLU A 152 24.68 -35.63 26.72
CA GLU A 152 25.77 -34.93 26.04
C GLU A 152 25.46 -34.61 24.57
N GLY A 153 24.80 -35.51 23.84
CA GLY A 153 24.41 -35.28 22.45
C GLY A 153 23.31 -34.21 22.27
N VAL A 154 22.41 -34.05 23.24
CA VAL A 154 21.39 -32.99 23.24
C VAL A 154 22.00 -31.67 23.71
N LEU A 155 22.88 -31.71 24.72
CA LEU A 155 23.58 -30.53 25.22
C LEU A 155 24.56 -29.95 24.18
N ALA A 156 25.32 -30.80 23.49
CA ALA A 156 26.22 -30.39 22.43
C ALA A 156 25.46 -29.71 21.30
N PHE A 157 24.32 -30.29 20.90
CA PHE A 157 23.47 -29.68 19.87
C PHE A 157 22.90 -28.32 20.31
N VAL A 158 22.49 -28.16 21.57
CA VAL A 158 22.03 -26.87 22.10
C VAL A 158 23.18 -25.86 22.24
N ALA A 159 24.39 -26.32 22.53
CA ALA A 159 25.57 -25.47 22.59
C ALA A 159 25.97 -24.96 21.19
N ASP A 160 25.94 -25.82 20.18
CA ASP A 160 26.21 -25.43 18.79
C ASP A 160 25.22 -24.38 18.30
N MET A 161 23.92 -24.53 18.61
CA MET A 161 22.89 -23.53 18.30
C MET A 161 23.12 -22.16 18.95
N LYS A 162 23.78 -22.10 20.12
CA LYS A 162 24.09 -20.84 20.80
C LYS A 162 25.32 -20.13 20.24
N SER A 163 26.09 -20.81 19.40
CA SER A 163 27.32 -20.27 18.78
C SER A 163 27.09 -19.68 17.38
N ILE A 164 25.87 -19.83 16.85
CA ILE A 164 25.38 -19.23 15.60
C ILE A 164 24.67 -17.92 15.95
#